data_AF-A0A174VP83-F1
#
_entry.id   AF-A0A174VP83-F1
#
_cell.length_a   1.000
_cell.length_b   1.000
_cell.length_c   1.000
_cell.angle_alpha   90.00
_cell.angle_beta   90.00
_cell.angle_gamma   90.00
#
_symmetry.space_group_name_H-M   'P 1'
#
loop_
_entity.id
_entity.type
_entity.pdbx_description
1 polymer ?
#
loop_
_entity_poly.entity_id
_entity_poly.type
_entity_poly.pdbx_seq_one_letter_code
_entity_poly.pdbx_strand_id
1 'polypeptide(L)' 'MKKITDLLKDIAEYPYTGIGKPEPLKYELAGYWSRRINSEHRIIYSVHDDIVTNILNFYEISL' A
#
# COMPACT_ATOMS: atom_id res chain seq x y z
N MET A 1 -0.70 16.44 3.72
CA MET A 1 -1.48 16.05 2.53
C MET A 1 -0.61 15.54 1.37
N LYS A 2 0.46 16.22 0.93
CA LYS A 2 1.28 15.82 -0.24
C LYS A 2 1.72 14.34 -0.26
N LYS A 3 2.16 13.81 0.89
CA LYS A 3 2.72 12.45 1.02
C LYS A 3 1.78 11.31 0.59
N ILE A 4 0.48 11.41 0.86
CA ILE A 4 -0.47 10.37 0.44
C ILE A 4 -0.67 10.43 -1.07
N THR A 5 -0.84 11.63 -1.63
CA THR A 5 -0.98 11.82 -3.08
C THR A 5 0.23 11.30 -3.84
N ASP A 6 1.43 11.57 -3.33
CA ASP A 6 2.67 11.08 -3.94
C ASP A 6 2.75 9.54 -3.87
N LEU A 7 2.36 8.95 -2.73
CA LEU A 7 2.28 7.49 -2.58
C LEU A 7 1.28 6.85 -3.55
N LEU A 8 0.10 7.44 -3.72
CA LEU A 8 -0.93 6.90 -4.62
C LEU A 8 -0.48 6.94 -6.09
N LYS A 9 0.19 8.02 -6.51
CA LYS A 9 0.79 8.11 -7.85
C LYS A 9 1.87 7.05 -8.05
N ASP A 10 2.77 6.91 -7.08
CA ASP A 10 3.86 5.93 -7.14
C ASP A 10 3.35 4.48 -7.10
N ILE A 11 2.28 4.19 -6.35
CA ILE A 11 1.61 2.87 -6.36
C ILE A 11 1.03 2.56 -7.74
N ALA A 12 0.45 3.55 -8.42
CA ALA A 12 -0.14 3.35 -9.74
C ALA A 12 0.93 3.09 -10.81
N GLU A 13 2.10 3.72 -10.72
CA GLU A 13 3.19 3.58 -11.71
C GLU A 13 4.13 2.41 -11.39
N TYR A 14 4.47 2.21 -10.12
CA TYR A 14 5.45 1.22 -9.65
C TYR A 14 4.87 0.38 -8.51
N PRO A 15 3.83 -0.44 -8.72
CA PRO A 15 3.07 -1.07 -7.64
C PRO A 15 3.90 -1.91 -6.67
N TYR A 16 5.02 -2.49 -7.08
CA TYR A 16 5.82 -3.38 -6.22
C TYR A 16 7.13 -2.76 -5.71
N THR A 17 7.45 -1.52 -6.10
CA THR A 17 8.71 -0.82 -5.78
C THR A 17 8.46 0.66 -5.49
N GLY A 18 9.51 1.44 -5.21
CA GLY A 18 9.37 2.88 -5.00
C GLY A 18 9.14 3.30 -3.55
N ILE A 19 8.41 4.40 -3.35
CA ILE A 19 8.36 5.11 -2.08
C ILE A 19 7.44 4.41 -1.07
N GLY A 20 7.72 4.64 0.22
CA GLY A 20 6.94 4.05 1.31
C GLY A 20 7.30 2.59 1.60
N LYS A 21 8.41 2.07 1.08
CA LYS A 21 8.92 0.71 1.34
C LYS A 21 7.82 -0.36 1.15
N PRO A 22 7.50 -0.69 -0.11
CA PRO A 22 6.49 -1.70 -0.43
C PRO A 22 6.88 -3.04 0.18
N GLU A 23 5.97 -3.64 0.93
CA GLU A 23 6.17 -4.93 1.59
C GLU A 23 4.97 -5.84 1.27
N PRO A 24 5.18 -7.04 0.65
CA PRO A 24 4.12 -7.98 0.42
C PRO A 24 3.62 -8.55 1.76
N LEU A 25 2.31 -8.62 1.92
CA LEU A 25 1.67 -9.18 3.11
C LEU A 25 1.56 -10.71 3.00
N LYS A 26 1.38 -11.36 4.15
CA LYS A 26 1.41 -12.83 4.29
C LYS A 26 0.10 -13.35 4.88
N TYR A 27 -0.06 -14.68 4.86
CA TYR A 27 -1.20 -15.40 5.43
C TYR A 27 -2.53 -14.97 4.81
N GLU A 28 -3.53 -14.60 5.61
CA GLU A 28 -4.85 -14.13 5.17
C GLU A 28 -4.79 -12.88 4.28
N LEU A 29 -3.68 -12.15 4.30
CA LEU A 29 -3.44 -10.98 3.45
C LEU A 29 -2.46 -11.28 2.29
N ALA A 30 -2.21 -12.55 1.99
CA ALA A 30 -1.45 -12.91 0.79
C ALA A 30 -2.12 -12.33 -0.47
N GLY A 31 -1.32 -11.72 -1.35
CA GLY A 31 -1.80 -10.97 -2.51
C GLY A 31 -2.01 -9.47 -2.28
N TYR A 32 -1.94 -9.01 -1.02
CA TYR A 32 -1.90 -7.59 -0.68
C TYR A 32 -0.49 -7.09 -0.45
N TRP A 33 -0.34 -5.78 -0.53
CA TRP A 33 0.89 -5.02 -0.35
C TRP A 33 0.65 -3.87 0.61
N SER A 34 1.68 -3.54 1.38
CA SER A 34 1.64 -2.39 2.29
C SER A 34 2.72 -1.36 1.96
N ARG A 35 2.41 -0.08 2.17
CA ARG A 35 3.37 1.02 2.12
C ARG A 35 3.20 1.97 3.30
N ARG A 36 4.32 2.49 3.79
CA ARG A 36 4.43 3.41 4.94
C ARG A 36 4.03 4.83 4.58
N ILE A 37 3.00 5.33 5.24
CA ILE A 37 2.66 6.77 5.22
C ILE A 37 3.53 7.49 6.26
N ASN A 38 3.59 6.96 7.49
CA ASN A 38 4.47 7.43 8.56
C ASN A 38 4.91 6.24 9.45
N SER A 39 5.38 6.48 10.67
CA SER A 39 5.76 5.41 11.61
C SER A 39 4.60 4.43 11.85
N GLU A 40 3.38 4.95 11.99
CA GLU A 40 2.19 4.24 12.46
C GLU A 40 1.27 3.77 11.32
N HIS A 41 1.06 4.59 10.29
CA HIS A 41 0.04 4.34 9.28
C HIS A 41 0.58 3.67 8.01
N ARG A 42 -0.22 2.78 7.43
CA ARG A 42 0.07 2.08 6.18
C ARG A 42 -1.08 2.24 5.18
N ILE A 43 -0.75 2.33 3.90
CA ILE A 43 -1.68 2.05 2.79
C ILE A 43 -1.58 0.56 2.52
N ILE A 44 -2.73 -0.14 2.46
CA ILE A 44 -2.80 -1.52 2.01
C ILE A 44 -3.53 -1.55 0.66
N TYR A 45 -2.94 -2.22 -0.32
CA TYR A 45 -3.51 -2.36 -1.65
C TYR A 45 -3.24 -3.72 -2.27
N SER A 46 -3.97 -4.03 -3.32
CA SER A 46 -3.74 -5.21 -4.16
C SER A 46 -3.76 -4.79 -5.63
N VAL A 47 -3.06 -5.56 -6.46
CA VAL A 47 -2.94 -5.34 -7.91
C VAL A 47 -3.67 -6.46 -8.61
N HIS A 48 -4.61 -6.13 -9.49
CA HIS A 48 -5.41 -7.10 -10.26
C HIS A 48 -5.43 -6.65 -11.72
N ASP A 49 -5.08 -7.54 -12.65
CA ASP A 49 -5.09 -7.28 -14.10
C ASP A 49 -4.37 -5.96 -14.50
N ASP A 50 -3.19 -5.72 -13.90
CA ASP A 50 -2.37 -4.49 -14.04
C ASP A 50 -3.09 -3.17 -13.61
N ILE A 51 -4.22 -3.29 -12.92
CA ILE A 51 -4.99 -2.19 -12.34
C ILE A 51 -4.90 -2.28 -10.81
N VAL A 52 -4.62 -1.14 -10.17
CA VAL A 52 -4.65 -1.03 -8.69
C VAL A 52 -6.12 -0.90 -8.26
N THR A 53 -6.71 -2.02 -7.82
CA THR A 53 -8.17 -2.14 -7.69
C THR A 53 -8.69 -1.94 -6.26
N ASN A 54 -7.83 -2.02 -5.24
CA ASN A 54 -8.27 -1.87 -3.85
C ASN A 54 -7.29 -1.01 -3.06
N ILE A 55 -7.71 0.15 -2.58
CA ILE A 55 -7.02 0.94 -1.56
C ILE A 55 -7.86 0.78 -0.29
N LEU A 56 -7.50 -0.19 0.55
CA LEU A 56 -8.23 -0.43 1.79
C LEU A 56 -7.78 0.58 2.85
N ASN A 57 -8.78 1.25 3.41
CA ASN A 57 -8.66 2.27 4.43
C ASN A 57 -7.89 1.80 5.68
N PHE A 58 -7.33 2.79 6.35
CA PHE A 58 -6.58 2.76 7.60
C PHE A 58 -7.23 1.86 8.66
N TYR A 59 -6.60 0.72 8.94
CA TYR A 59 -6.78 0.03 10.21
C TYR A 59 -5.57 0.35 11.09
N GLU A 60 -5.81 0.85 12.30
CA GLU A 60 -4.83 0.74 13.39
C GLU A 60 -4.56 -0.76 13.56
N ILE A 61 -3.43 -1.22 13.02
CA ILE A 61 -2.91 -2.54 13.35
C ILE A 61 -2.35 -2.40 14.77
N SER A 62 -3.23 -2.49 15.75
CA SER A 62 -2.85 -2.85 17.11
C SER A 62 -2.27 -4.26 17.05
N LEU A 63 -1.00 -4.40 17.41
CA LEU A 63 -0.30 -5.66 17.59
C LEU A 63 -1.05 -6.58 18.56
#